data_AF-A0A9R0YXE1-F1
#
_entry.id   AF-A0A9R0YXE1-F1
#
_cell.length_a   1.000
_cell.length_b   1.000
_cell.length_c   1.000
_cell.angle_alpha   90.00
_cell.angle_beta   90.00
_cell.angle_gamma   90.00
#
_symmetry.space_group_name_H-M   'P 1'
#
loop_
_entity.id
_entity.type
_entity.pdbx_description
1 polymer ?
#
loop_
_entity_poly.entity_id
_entity_poly.type
_entity_poly.pdbx_seq_one_letter_code
_entity_poly.pdbx_strand_id
1 'polypeptide(L)'
;MVTHKIEKAEFRVLTQKKRLECTIGDMLTYGKRFVLFFNKCLNAFAGLTCLCLQNLRFAESDFVSNILVTCKQLNYLGFLNCDTKSWITLQVEHAQLSELSIVNCRFDMVELTWLPKLTCLAFEIWIAFNEPPLSFGYVPLLEVLSLSNVAYNRHKMVKLSTFLGETSVLDLKLGFKCEKIWVQPECLAGRQAHVFHQLRILRLFGIPEGYDLTWTMFFLEAAPSLEELYMTVRVKWKWMRR
;
A
#
# COMPACT_ATOMS: atom_id res chain seq x y z
N MET A 1 -19.97 7.52 -36.02
CA MET A 1 -20.10 6.65 -34.82
C MET A 1 -19.75 7.49 -33.61
N VAL A 2 -20.71 7.72 -32.72
CA VAL A 2 -20.43 8.38 -31.43
C VAL A 2 -19.68 7.36 -30.59
N THR A 3 -18.39 7.58 -30.36
CA THR A 3 -17.61 6.80 -29.41
C THR A 3 -18.06 7.19 -28.01
N HIS A 4 -18.93 6.37 -27.42
CA HIS A 4 -19.29 6.53 -26.01
C HIS A 4 -18.03 6.35 -25.16
N LYS A 5 -17.53 7.45 -24.59
CA LYS A 5 -16.40 7.43 -23.67
C LYS A 5 -16.91 6.87 -22.33
N ILE A 6 -16.61 5.61 -22.05
CA ILE A 6 -16.89 5.01 -20.75
C ILE A 6 -15.94 5.66 -19.74
N GLU A 7 -16.48 6.43 -18.80
CA GLU A 7 -15.67 7.15 -17.79
C GLU A 7 -15.14 6.21 -16.70
N LYS A 8 -15.91 5.17 -16.37
CA LYS A 8 -15.52 4.16 -15.38
C LYS A 8 -15.87 2.77 -15.87
N ALA A 9 -14.86 1.93 -16.01
CA ALA A 9 -14.98 0.50 -16.27
C ALA A 9 -14.24 -0.26 -15.17
N GLU A 10 -15.01 -0.92 -14.30
CA GLU A 10 -14.49 -1.59 -13.10
C GLU A 10 -14.58 -3.11 -13.23
N PHE A 11 -13.48 -3.80 -12.91
CA PHE A 11 -13.43 -5.24 -12.77
C PHE A 11 -12.89 -5.61 -11.39
N ARG A 12 -13.66 -6.40 -10.63
CA ARG A 12 -13.30 -6.83 -9.28
C ARG A 12 -13.34 -8.35 -9.20
N VAL A 13 -12.19 -8.94 -8.89
CA VAL A 13 -12.09 -10.37 -8.61
C VAL A 13 -12.52 -10.62 -7.17
N LEU A 14 -13.64 -11.31 -7.00
CA LEU A 14 -14.11 -11.81 -5.71
C LEU A 14 -13.96 -13.34 -5.70
N THR A 15 -13.30 -13.85 -4.67
CA THR A 15 -13.10 -15.31 -4.53
C THR A 15 -14.19 -15.90 -3.65
N GLN A 16 -14.51 -17.17 -3.91
CA GLN A 16 -15.54 -17.89 -3.16
C GLN A 16 -15.24 -17.94 -1.66
N LYS A 17 -13.97 -18.13 -1.29
CA LYS A 17 -13.52 -18.12 0.10
C LYS A 17 -13.11 -16.72 0.53
N LYS A 18 -13.44 -16.35 1.77
CA LYS A 18 -12.96 -15.12 2.40
C LYS A 18 -11.47 -15.24 2.72
N ARG A 19 -10.81 -14.10 2.95
CA ARG A 19 -9.36 -14.03 3.22
C ARG A 19 -8.86 -15.03 4.28
N LEU A 20 -9.57 -15.15 5.40
CA LEU A 20 -9.16 -16.02 6.52
C LEU A 20 -9.38 -17.52 6.25
N GLU A 21 -10.23 -17.85 5.29
CA GLU A 21 -10.59 -19.23 4.91
C GLU A 21 -9.84 -19.69 3.65
N CYS A 22 -9.18 -18.76 2.96
CA CYS A 22 -8.52 -19.00 1.68
C CYS A 22 -7.12 -19.58 1.92
N THR A 23 -6.91 -20.82 1.50
CA THR A 23 -5.60 -21.48 1.57
C THR A 23 -4.70 -21.02 0.43
N ILE A 24 -3.39 -21.25 0.55
CA ILE A 24 -2.45 -21.01 -0.55
C ILE A 24 -2.84 -21.80 -1.81
N GLY A 25 -3.35 -23.03 -1.65
CA GLY A 25 -3.84 -23.84 -2.76
C GLY A 25 -5.03 -23.19 -3.48
N ASP A 26 -5.98 -22.64 -2.72
CA ASP A 26 -7.11 -21.91 -3.29
C ASP A 26 -6.64 -20.67 -4.08
N MET A 27 -5.73 -19.88 -3.50
CA MET A 27 -5.18 -18.68 -4.14
C MET A 27 -4.46 -19.00 -5.46
N LEU A 28 -3.72 -20.12 -5.52
CA LEU A 28 -3.09 -20.61 -6.75
C LEU A 28 -4.14 -21.00 -7.80
N THR A 29 -5.21 -21.68 -7.40
CA THR A 29 -6.31 -22.02 -8.31
C THR A 29 -7.00 -20.77 -8.84
N TYR A 30 -7.29 -19.80 -7.99
CA TYR A 30 -7.90 -18.53 -8.40
C TYR A 30 -6.98 -17.72 -9.30
N GLY A 31 -5.68 -17.64 -8.98
CA GLY A 31 -4.67 -16.99 -9.80
C GLY A 31 -4.63 -17.58 -11.21
N LYS A 32 -4.53 -18.91 -11.34
CA LYS A 32 -4.55 -19.59 -12.65
C LYS A 32 -5.81 -19.29 -13.45
N ARG A 33 -6.99 -19.31 -12.81
CA ARG A 33 -8.27 -18.98 -13.48
C ARG A 33 -8.29 -17.54 -13.97
N PHE A 34 -7.83 -16.61 -13.16
CA PHE A 34 -7.76 -15.20 -13.53
C PHE A 34 -6.81 -14.97 -14.72
N VAL A 35 -5.60 -15.56 -14.69
CA VAL A 35 -4.64 -15.48 -15.80
C VAL A 35 -5.25 -15.98 -17.11
N LEU A 36 -5.93 -17.14 -17.08
CA LEU A 36 -6.61 -17.69 -18.25
C LEU A 36 -7.72 -16.77 -18.78
N PHE A 37 -8.48 -16.14 -17.88
CA PHE A 37 -9.53 -15.19 -18.26
C PHE A 37 -8.96 -13.90 -18.85
N PHE A 38 -7.94 -13.33 -18.19
CA PHE A 38 -7.24 -12.13 -18.64
C PHE A 38 -6.68 -12.30 -20.06
N ASN A 39 -5.98 -13.40 -20.32
CA ASN A 39 -5.37 -13.67 -21.62
C ASN A 39 -6.41 -13.88 -22.74
N LYS A 40 -7.64 -14.29 -22.41
CA LYS A 40 -8.74 -14.42 -23.39
C LYS A 40 -9.45 -13.09 -23.69
N CYS A 41 -9.29 -12.09 -22.83
CA CYS A 41 -10.11 -10.88 -22.85
C CYS A 41 -9.28 -9.59 -22.86
N LEU A 42 -8.06 -9.60 -23.43
CA LEU A 42 -7.13 -8.47 -23.41
C LEU A 42 -7.77 -7.13 -23.84
N ASN A 43 -8.60 -7.14 -24.89
CA ASN A 43 -9.30 -5.94 -25.37
C ASN A 43 -10.26 -5.33 -24.34
N ALA A 44 -10.93 -6.18 -23.56
CA ALA A 44 -11.81 -5.71 -22.48
C ALA A 44 -10.98 -5.11 -21.34
N PHE A 45 -9.86 -5.75 -20.97
CA PHE A 45 -8.94 -5.25 -19.94
C PHE A 45 -8.25 -3.95 -20.35
N ALA A 46 -7.94 -3.76 -21.64
CA ALA A 46 -7.33 -2.53 -22.15
C ALA A 46 -8.19 -1.28 -21.96
N GLY A 47 -9.52 -1.46 -21.88
CA GLY A 47 -10.48 -0.38 -21.60
C GLY A 47 -10.83 -0.20 -20.13
N LEU A 48 -10.27 -1.00 -19.21
CA LEU A 48 -10.57 -0.87 -17.78
C LEU A 48 -9.93 0.37 -17.19
N THR A 49 -10.69 1.02 -16.31
CA THR A 49 -10.19 2.13 -15.49
C THR A 49 -9.89 1.64 -14.07
N CYS A 50 -10.65 0.69 -13.53
CA CYS A 50 -10.46 0.17 -12.18
C CYS A 50 -10.32 -1.35 -12.17
N LEU A 51 -9.25 -1.85 -11.55
CA LEU A 51 -8.99 -3.27 -11.39
C LEU A 51 -8.69 -3.59 -9.92
N CYS A 52 -9.46 -4.52 -9.36
CA CYS A 52 -9.29 -4.99 -7.99
C CYS A 52 -9.10 -6.50 -7.99
N LEU A 53 -7.97 -6.95 -7.45
CA LEU A 53 -7.57 -8.36 -7.38
C LEU A 53 -7.55 -8.81 -5.93
N GLN A 54 -8.27 -9.89 -5.62
CA GLN A 54 -8.35 -10.42 -4.27
C GLN A 54 -7.97 -11.90 -4.24
N ASN A 55 -7.19 -12.30 -3.24
CA ASN A 55 -6.89 -13.70 -2.93
C ASN A 55 -6.29 -14.47 -4.12
N LEU A 56 -5.36 -13.83 -4.85
CA LEU A 56 -4.70 -14.43 -6.02
C LEU A 56 -3.23 -14.71 -5.73
N ARG A 57 -2.79 -15.93 -6.08
CA ARG A 57 -1.37 -16.26 -6.14
C ARG A 57 -0.92 -16.45 -7.58
N PHE A 58 0.00 -15.61 -8.05
CA PHE A 58 0.55 -15.70 -9.41
C PHE A 58 1.75 -16.63 -9.44
N ALA A 59 1.75 -17.56 -10.41
CA ALA A 59 2.85 -18.50 -10.60
C ALA A 59 4.05 -17.82 -11.31
N GLU A 60 3.74 -16.98 -12.29
CA GLU A 60 4.69 -16.22 -13.10
C GLU A 60 4.77 -14.78 -12.59
N SER A 61 5.99 -14.25 -12.53
CA SER A 61 6.31 -12.97 -11.90
C SER A 61 5.98 -11.76 -12.77
N ASP A 62 6.11 -11.91 -14.08
CA ASP A 62 5.85 -10.89 -15.09
C ASP A 62 4.36 -10.63 -15.32
N PHE A 63 3.48 -11.51 -14.83
CA PHE A 63 2.04 -11.35 -15.05
C PHE A 63 1.48 -10.04 -14.48
N VAL A 64 2.00 -9.57 -13.34
CA VAL A 64 1.57 -8.28 -12.79
C VAL A 64 1.99 -7.12 -13.70
N SER A 65 3.19 -7.19 -14.27
CA SER A 65 3.65 -6.23 -15.28
C SER A 65 2.79 -6.27 -16.55
N ASN A 66 2.34 -7.47 -16.97
CA ASN A 66 1.45 -7.62 -18.12
C ASN A 66 0.09 -6.94 -17.91
N ILE A 67 -0.41 -6.89 -16.67
CA ILE A 67 -1.62 -6.12 -16.32
C ILE A 67 -1.39 -4.62 -16.57
N LEU A 68 -0.28 -4.08 -16.08
CA LEU A 68 0.06 -2.65 -16.23
C LEU A 68 0.26 -2.27 -17.71
N VAL A 69 0.88 -3.13 -18.51
CA VAL A 69 1.09 -2.91 -19.95
C VAL A 69 -0.22 -2.98 -20.74
N THR A 70 -1.11 -3.91 -20.37
CA THR A 70 -2.38 -4.14 -21.10
C THR A 70 -3.42 -3.07 -20.75
N CYS A 71 -3.63 -2.78 -19.46
CA CYS A 71 -4.69 -1.91 -18.95
C CYS A 71 -4.32 -0.42 -19.07
N LYS A 72 -4.11 0.09 -20.29
CA LYS A 72 -3.58 1.45 -20.54
C LYS A 72 -4.42 2.62 -19.99
N GLN A 73 -5.70 2.39 -19.68
CA GLN A 73 -6.62 3.40 -19.14
C GLN A 73 -6.80 3.30 -17.62
N LEU A 74 -6.01 2.47 -16.95
CA LEU A 74 -6.17 2.19 -15.53
C LEU A 74 -5.85 3.41 -14.67
N ASN A 75 -6.85 3.85 -13.89
CA ASN A 75 -6.74 4.89 -12.88
C ASN A 75 -6.58 4.29 -11.47
N TYR A 76 -7.17 3.13 -11.20
CA TYR A 76 -7.12 2.44 -9.92
C TYR A 76 -6.64 1.00 -10.07
N LEU A 77 -5.64 0.62 -9.29
CA LEU A 77 -5.18 -0.76 -9.15
C LEU A 77 -5.15 -1.18 -7.68
N GLY A 78 -5.87 -2.24 -7.35
CA GLY A 78 -5.95 -2.80 -6.00
C GLY A 78 -5.51 -4.26 -5.93
N PHE A 79 -4.64 -4.59 -5.00
CA PHE A 79 -4.28 -5.95 -4.61
C PHE A 79 -4.67 -6.15 -3.14
N LEU A 80 -5.45 -7.20 -2.88
CA LEU A 80 -5.85 -7.59 -1.54
C LEU A 80 -5.51 -9.06 -1.32
N ASN A 81 -4.59 -9.32 -0.40
CA ASN A 81 -4.14 -10.68 -0.09
C ASN A 81 -3.66 -11.42 -1.36
N CYS A 82 -2.82 -10.76 -2.15
CA CYS A 82 -2.20 -11.35 -3.34
C CYS A 82 -0.70 -11.61 -3.10
N ASP A 83 -0.18 -12.69 -3.66
CA ASP A 83 1.25 -13.02 -3.59
C ASP A 83 1.74 -13.67 -4.91
N THR A 84 3.06 -13.79 -5.03
CA THR A 84 3.74 -14.47 -6.12
C THR A 84 4.42 -15.73 -5.60
N LYS A 85 4.65 -16.72 -6.45
CA LYS A 85 5.32 -17.97 -6.02
C LYS A 85 6.71 -17.70 -5.45
N SER A 86 7.46 -16.80 -6.10
CA SER A 86 8.76 -16.30 -5.66
C SER A 86 8.58 -14.92 -5.02
N TRP A 87 9.36 -14.58 -3.99
CA TRP A 87 9.43 -13.20 -3.49
C TRP A 87 10.14 -12.37 -4.56
N ILE A 88 9.37 -11.56 -5.27
CA ILE A 88 9.86 -10.77 -6.40
C ILE A 88 9.72 -9.28 -6.12
N THR A 89 10.50 -8.51 -6.85
CA THR A 89 10.32 -7.08 -7.02
C THR A 89 9.14 -6.83 -7.97
N LEU A 90 8.14 -6.09 -7.48
CA LEU A 90 7.04 -5.58 -8.29
C LEU A 90 7.41 -4.17 -8.78
N GLN A 91 7.66 -4.03 -10.07
CA GLN A 91 7.86 -2.72 -10.70
C GLN A 91 6.53 -2.18 -11.21
N VAL A 92 6.20 -0.95 -10.82
CA VAL A 92 4.95 -0.28 -11.18
C VAL A 92 5.24 0.96 -12.00
N GLU A 93 4.96 0.86 -13.30
CA GLU A 93 5.08 1.94 -14.28
C GLU A 93 3.74 2.12 -14.99
N HIS A 94 3.13 3.29 -14.88
CA HIS A 94 1.84 3.55 -15.50
C HIS A 94 1.50 5.05 -15.63
N ALA A 95 1.22 5.50 -16.85
CA ALA A 95 0.99 6.92 -17.15
C ALA A 95 -0.32 7.51 -16.56
N GLN A 96 -1.33 6.66 -16.36
CA GLN A 96 -2.68 7.10 -15.96
C GLN A 96 -3.07 6.71 -14.54
N LEU A 97 -2.24 5.92 -13.85
CA LEU A 97 -2.60 5.38 -12.55
C LEU A 97 -2.59 6.51 -11.51
N SER A 98 -3.76 6.77 -10.92
CA SER A 98 -3.95 7.79 -9.88
C SER A 98 -4.00 7.19 -8.49
N GLU A 99 -4.43 5.93 -8.37
CA GLU A 99 -4.58 5.25 -7.08
C GLU A 99 -4.01 3.84 -7.13
N LEU A 100 -3.15 3.53 -6.16
CA LEU A 100 -2.57 2.19 -5.97
C LEU A 100 -2.85 1.72 -4.55
N SER A 101 -3.42 0.51 -4.43
CA SER A 101 -3.68 -0.14 -3.15
C SER A 101 -3.07 -1.52 -3.13
N ILE A 102 -2.19 -1.78 -2.17
CA ILE A 102 -1.53 -3.08 -1.95
C ILE A 102 -1.71 -3.40 -0.47
N VAL A 103 -2.58 -4.38 -0.19
CA VAL A 103 -3.01 -4.71 1.17
C VAL A 103 -2.80 -6.18 1.45
N ASN A 104 -2.01 -6.48 2.50
CA ASN A 104 -1.70 -7.84 2.94
C ASN A 104 -1.08 -8.70 1.82
N CYS A 105 -0.26 -8.08 0.97
CA CYS A 105 0.45 -8.74 -0.11
C CYS A 105 1.87 -9.12 0.30
N ARG A 106 2.46 -10.10 -0.40
CA ARG A 106 3.84 -10.55 -0.17
C ARG A 106 4.69 -10.33 -1.42
N PHE A 107 5.32 -9.15 -1.48
CA PHE A 107 6.36 -8.80 -2.45
C PHE A 107 7.68 -8.62 -1.70
N ASP A 108 8.81 -8.87 -2.37
CA ASP A 108 10.14 -8.60 -1.78
C ASP A 108 10.39 -7.09 -1.73
N MET A 109 10.09 -6.43 -2.85
CA MET A 109 10.17 -4.98 -3.03
C MET A 109 9.03 -4.52 -3.94
N VAL A 110 8.50 -3.33 -3.71
CA VAL A 110 7.59 -2.64 -4.63
C VAL A 110 8.28 -1.36 -5.09
N GLU A 111 8.56 -1.24 -6.39
CA GLU A 111 9.24 -0.09 -6.97
C GLU A 111 8.25 0.74 -7.77
N LEU A 112 7.98 1.96 -7.32
CA LEU A 112 7.13 2.91 -8.03
C LEU A 112 7.96 3.71 -9.03
N THR A 113 8.30 3.10 -10.16
CA THR A 113 9.34 3.62 -11.08
C THR A 113 8.91 4.93 -11.76
N TRP A 114 7.73 4.96 -12.38
CA TRP A 114 7.19 6.14 -13.05
C TRP A 114 5.66 6.15 -13.03
N LEU A 115 5.10 6.97 -12.14
CA LEU A 115 3.67 7.13 -11.91
C LEU A 115 3.34 8.62 -11.78
N PRO A 116 3.37 9.38 -12.90
CA PRO A 116 3.26 10.84 -12.89
C PRO A 116 1.93 11.37 -12.36
N LYS A 117 0.89 10.52 -12.31
CA LYS A 117 -0.47 10.88 -11.89
C LYS A 117 -0.89 10.28 -10.55
N LEU A 118 -0.01 9.52 -9.89
CA LEU A 118 -0.35 8.86 -8.63
C LEU A 118 -0.57 9.91 -7.54
N THR A 119 -1.78 9.96 -7.00
CA THR A 119 -2.16 10.87 -5.91
C THR A 119 -2.38 10.12 -4.60
N CYS A 120 -2.73 8.83 -4.66
CA CYS A 120 -3.03 8.01 -3.49
C CYS A 120 -2.31 6.67 -3.53
N LEU A 121 -1.59 6.36 -2.44
CA LEU A 121 -0.94 5.08 -2.23
C LEU A 121 -1.37 4.48 -0.88
N ALA A 122 -1.92 3.27 -0.91
CA ALA A 122 -2.11 2.45 0.27
C ALA A 122 -1.19 1.22 0.21
N PHE A 123 -0.22 1.15 1.11
CA PHE A 123 0.67 0.00 1.28
C PHE A 123 0.50 -0.54 2.71
N GLU A 124 -0.44 -1.45 2.89
CA GLU A 124 -0.96 -1.85 4.19
C GLU A 124 -0.73 -3.33 4.52
N ILE A 125 -0.53 -3.62 5.81
CA ILE A 125 -0.32 -4.97 6.34
C ILE A 125 0.89 -5.65 5.70
N TRP A 126 1.95 -4.89 5.43
CA TRP A 126 3.22 -5.45 4.96
C TRP A 126 4.02 -6.03 6.13
N ILE A 127 4.95 -6.91 5.81
CA ILE A 127 5.82 -7.61 6.76
C ILE A 127 7.26 -7.28 6.36
N ALA A 128 7.97 -6.51 7.19
CA ALA A 128 9.38 -6.21 6.98
C ALA A 128 10.25 -7.41 7.34
N PHE A 129 11.29 -7.71 6.56
CA PHE A 129 12.33 -8.67 6.99
C PHE A 129 13.58 -7.93 7.48
N ASN A 130 14.17 -7.07 6.65
CA ASN A 130 15.38 -6.29 6.97
C ASN A 130 15.30 -4.82 6.52
N GLU A 131 14.86 -4.58 5.29
CA GLU A 131 14.68 -3.23 4.71
C GLU A 131 13.19 -2.97 4.38
N PRO A 132 12.77 -1.71 4.20
CA PRO A 132 11.42 -1.39 3.77
C PRO A 132 11.12 -1.91 2.35
N PRO A 133 10.01 -2.63 2.12
CA PRO A 133 9.71 -3.25 0.83
C PRO A 133 8.95 -2.31 -0.13
N LEU A 134 9.30 -1.02 -0.13
CA LEU A 134 8.70 0.00 -1.01
C LEU A 134 9.73 1.08 -1.32
N SER A 135 9.86 1.44 -2.60
CA SER A 135 10.71 2.54 -3.07
C SER A 135 9.94 3.47 -4.02
N PHE A 136 10.29 4.75 -3.96
CA PHE A 136 9.68 5.81 -4.77
C PHE A 136 10.64 6.25 -5.88
N GLY A 137 10.19 6.13 -7.13
CA GLY A 137 10.79 6.77 -8.30
C GLY A 137 10.09 8.08 -8.62
N TYR A 138 9.55 8.23 -9.84
CA TYR A 138 8.89 9.46 -10.26
C TYR A 138 7.38 9.47 -9.89
N VAL A 139 7.06 10.08 -8.75
CA VAL A 139 5.69 10.21 -8.19
C VAL A 139 5.36 11.65 -7.74
N PRO A 140 5.42 12.64 -8.65
CA PRO A 140 5.39 14.07 -8.28
C PRO A 140 4.07 14.56 -7.67
N LEU A 141 2.96 13.83 -7.85
CA LEU A 141 1.63 14.23 -7.39
C LEU A 141 1.13 13.42 -6.18
N LEU A 142 2.00 12.64 -5.53
CA LEU A 142 1.58 11.81 -4.40
C LEU A 142 1.21 12.69 -3.20
N GLU A 143 -0.07 12.71 -2.84
CA GLU A 143 -0.60 13.53 -1.75
C GLU A 143 -1.01 12.68 -0.54
N VAL A 144 -1.59 11.50 -0.79
CA VAL A 144 -2.17 10.63 0.24
C VAL A 144 -1.37 9.35 0.33
N LEU A 145 -0.86 9.07 1.53
CA LEU A 145 -0.09 7.87 1.81
C LEU A 145 -0.59 7.14 3.04
N SER A 146 -0.99 5.88 2.87
CA SER A 146 -1.38 4.99 3.95
C SER A 146 -0.41 3.83 4.08
N LEU A 147 0.28 3.75 5.22
CA LEU A 147 1.22 2.69 5.54
C LEU A 147 0.74 1.92 6.75
N SER A 148 0.80 0.59 6.72
CA SER A 148 0.67 -0.17 7.97
C SER A 148 1.48 -1.44 7.99
N ASN A 149 2.11 -1.73 9.11
CA ASN A 149 3.01 -2.87 9.27
C ASN A 149 2.51 -3.80 10.39
N VAL A 150 2.68 -5.10 10.17
CA VAL A 150 2.50 -6.14 11.20
C VAL A 150 3.51 -6.00 12.33
N ALA A 151 4.79 -5.81 12.01
CA ALA A 151 5.89 -5.49 12.92
C ALA A 151 5.98 -6.42 14.14
N TYR A 152 6.53 -7.62 13.92
CA TYR A 152 6.88 -8.52 15.00
C TYR A 152 8.07 -7.99 15.82
N ASN A 153 8.23 -8.45 17.06
CA ASN A 153 9.25 -7.96 17.99
C ASN A 153 10.68 -7.99 17.42
N ARG A 154 10.97 -8.95 16.53
CA ARG A 154 12.28 -9.14 15.90
C ARG A 154 12.59 -8.12 14.79
N HIS A 155 11.58 -7.44 14.25
CA HIS A 155 11.78 -6.49 13.15
C HIS A 155 12.30 -5.16 13.69
N LYS A 156 13.23 -4.54 12.96
CA LYS A 156 13.71 -3.20 13.28
C LYS A 156 12.62 -2.16 13.03
N MET A 157 12.70 -1.03 13.73
CA MET A 157 11.92 0.13 13.38
C MET A 157 12.45 0.71 12.06
N VAL A 158 11.58 1.40 11.33
CA VAL A 158 11.86 2.00 10.04
C VAL A 158 11.79 3.51 10.17
N LYS A 159 12.80 4.17 9.60
CA LYS A 159 12.84 5.62 9.44
C LYS A 159 11.91 6.04 8.31
N LEU A 160 10.93 6.89 8.60
CA LEU A 160 10.01 7.34 7.55
C LEU A 160 10.71 8.22 6.53
N SER A 161 11.76 8.95 6.93
CA SER A 161 12.60 9.70 5.98
C SER A 161 13.20 8.79 4.89
N THR A 162 13.67 7.59 5.27
CA THR A 162 14.18 6.60 4.32
C THR A 162 13.08 5.96 3.48
N PHE A 163 11.87 5.87 4.04
CA PHE A 163 10.72 5.31 3.35
C PHE A 163 10.19 6.26 2.28
N LEU A 164 10.11 7.56 2.59
CA LEU A 164 9.55 8.61 1.73
C LEU A 164 10.59 9.19 0.75
N GLY A 165 11.88 9.06 1.05
CA GLY A 165 12.93 9.68 0.25
C GLY A 165 12.77 11.20 0.22
N GLU A 166 12.56 11.77 -0.96
CA GLU A 166 12.30 13.19 -1.18
C GLU A 166 10.81 13.50 -1.42
N THR A 167 9.93 12.49 -1.33
CA THR A 167 8.51 12.66 -1.56
C THR A 167 7.84 13.29 -0.34
N SER A 168 7.24 14.48 -0.51
CA SER A 168 6.39 15.10 0.50
C SER A 168 4.93 14.69 0.28
N VAL A 169 4.16 14.56 1.38
CA VAL A 169 2.76 14.13 1.36
C VAL A 169 1.90 15.07 2.19
N LEU A 170 0.62 15.20 1.83
CA LEU A 170 -0.36 16.05 2.50
C LEU A 170 -1.17 15.29 3.57
N ASP A 171 -1.54 14.04 3.31
CA ASP A 171 -2.25 13.15 4.26
C ASP A 171 -1.43 11.87 4.47
N LEU A 172 -0.96 11.68 5.71
CA LEU A 172 -0.21 10.50 6.12
C LEU A 172 -1.01 9.68 7.12
N LYS A 173 -1.28 8.43 6.76
CA LYS A 173 -1.85 7.42 7.63
C LYS A 173 -0.80 6.36 8.00
N LEU A 174 -0.65 6.11 9.30
CA LEU A 174 0.23 5.08 9.86
C LEU A 174 -0.58 4.11 10.71
N GLY A 175 -0.58 2.83 10.33
CA GLY A 175 -1.24 1.76 11.06
C GLY A 175 -0.25 0.84 11.77
N PHE A 176 -0.51 0.57 13.05
CA PHE A 176 0.25 -0.34 13.89
C PHE A 176 -0.58 -1.62 14.09
N LYS A 177 -0.15 -2.74 13.48
CA LYS A 177 -0.98 -3.96 13.43
C LYS A 177 -0.70 -4.96 14.58
N CYS A 178 0.48 -4.94 15.20
CA CYS A 178 0.80 -5.73 16.40
C CYS A 178 1.22 -4.85 17.59
N GLU A 179 2.00 -5.41 18.52
CA GLU A 179 2.30 -4.82 19.84
C GLU A 179 3.47 -3.81 19.80
N LYS A 180 3.95 -3.44 18.62
CA LYS A 180 5.14 -2.61 18.45
C LYS A 180 4.88 -1.44 17.49
N ILE A 181 5.40 -0.27 17.86
CA ILE A 181 5.53 0.88 16.95
C ILE A 181 6.68 0.58 15.98
N TRP A 182 6.36 0.52 14.69
CA TRP A 182 7.34 0.19 13.64
C TRP A 182 8.04 1.42 13.08
N VAL A 183 7.55 2.62 13.38
CA VAL A 183 8.16 3.88 12.97
C VAL A 183 9.21 4.29 13.99
N GLN A 184 10.42 4.55 13.51
CA GLN A 184 11.49 5.12 14.33
C GLN A 184 11.31 6.64 14.41
N PRO A 185 11.30 7.23 15.61
CA PRO A 185 11.42 8.69 15.75
C PRO A 185 12.74 9.19 15.19
N GLU A 186 12.70 10.30 14.48
CA GLU A 186 13.87 10.89 13.83
C GLU A 186 13.97 12.37 14.20
N CYS A 187 15.18 12.83 14.49
CA CYS A 187 15.45 14.26 14.51
C CYS A 187 15.60 14.71 13.05
N LEU A 188 14.56 15.34 12.54
CA LEU A 188 14.49 15.74 11.13
C LEU A 188 15.20 17.09 10.99
N ALA A 189 16.45 17.04 10.52
CA ALA A 189 17.26 18.23 10.26
C ALA A 189 17.59 18.36 8.75
N GLY A 190 17.74 19.59 8.28
CA GLY A 190 18.19 19.89 6.93
C GLY A 190 17.27 19.32 5.85
N ARG A 191 17.84 18.62 4.87
CA ARG A 191 17.10 18.07 3.72
C ARG A 191 16.08 16.99 4.07
N GLN A 192 15.97 16.47 5.29
CA GLN A 192 14.92 15.47 5.58
C GLN A 192 13.66 16.09 6.19
N ALA A 193 13.75 17.33 6.67
CA ALA A 193 12.62 18.04 7.28
C ALA A 193 11.51 18.35 6.25
N HIS A 194 11.88 18.66 5.00
CA HIS A 194 10.92 19.06 3.98
C HIS A 194 9.86 18.01 3.66
N VAL A 195 10.16 16.73 3.90
CA VAL A 195 9.24 15.60 3.67
C VAL A 195 7.90 15.81 4.39
N PHE A 196 7.93 16.38 5.61
CA PHE A 196 6.74 16.59 6.43
C PHE A 196 6.26 18.06 6.45
N HIS A 197 6.96 18.99 5.81
CA HIS A 197 6.58 20.41 5.84
C HIS A 197 5.20 20.69 5.22
N GLN A 198 4.80 19.89 4.23
CA GLN A 198 3.49 20.00 3.59
C GLN A 198 2.41 19.12 4.26
N LEU A 199 2.78 18.34 5.27
CA LEU A 199 1.84 17.44 5.93
C LEU A 199 0.76 18.26 6.66
N ARG A 200 -0.50 18.05 6.27
CA ARG A 200 -1.68 18.72 6.85
C ARG A 200 -2.50 17.78 7.71
N ILE A 201 -2.53 16.49 7.36
CA ILE A 201 -3.33 15.47 8.05
C ILE A 201 -2.43 14.31 8.48
N LEU A 202 -2.44 13.99 9.77
CA LEU A 202 -1.75 12.82 10.32
C LEU A 202 -2.74 11.88 11.00
N ARG A 203 -2.76 10.62 10.58
CA ARG A 203 -3.66 9.59 11.12
C ARG A 203 -2.88 8.41 11.67
N LEU A 204 -2.85 8.27 12.99
CA LEU A 204 -2.18 7.18 13.70
C LEU A 204 -3.20 6.15 14.19
N PHE A 205 -3.16 4.95 13.62
CA PHE A 205 -4.13 3.89 13.91
C PHE A 205 -3.56 2.71 14.66
N GLY A 206 -4.23 2.35 15.75
CA GLY A 206 -3.96 1.11 16.48
C GLY A 206 -2.67 1.16 17.29
N ILE A 207 -2.31 2.33 17.84
CA ILE A 207 -1.14 2.52 18.70
C ILE A 207 -1.19 1.48 19.85
N PRO A 208 -0.12 0.70 20.11
CA PRO A 208 -0.14 -0.29 21.16
C PRO A 208 -0.26 0.34 22.56
N GLU A 209 -1.00 -0.31 23.46
CA GLU A 209 -1.09 0.10 24.87
C GLU A 209 0.29 0.14 25.53
N GLY A 210 0.51 1.09 26.43
CA GLY A 210 1.75 1.20 27.22
C GLY A 210 2.90 1.92 26.52
N TYR A 211 2.72 2.36 25.27
CA TYR A 211 3.62 3.33 24.65
C TYR A 211 3.25 4.74 25.14
N ASP A 212 4.27 5.53 25.52
CA ASP A 212 4.08 6.96 25.66
C ASP A 212 3.66 7.58 24.32
N LEU A 213 3.09 8.77 24.33
CA LEU A 213 2.84 9.52 23.10
C LEU A 213 3.98 10.49 22.79
N THR A 214 5.09 10.43 23.54
CA THR A 214 6.24 11.30 23.33
C THR A 214 6.86 11.05 21.96
N TRP A 215 6.82 9.80 21.48
CA TRP A 215 7.27 9.48 20.11
C TRP A 215 6.44 10.16 19.02
N THR A 216 5.24 10.72 19.27
CA THR A 216 4.52 11.48 18.23
C THR A 216 5.06 12.89 18.08
N MET A 217 5.87 13.38 19.04
CA MET A 217 6.39 14.75 19.04
C MET A 217 7.25 15.06 17.82
N PHE A 218 8.03 14.10 17.30
CA PHE A 218 8.85 14.37 16.12
C PHE A 218 8.02 14.70 14.87
N PHE A 219 6.78 14.18 14.75
CA PHE A 219 5.89 14.59 13.67
C PHE A 219 5.42 16.01 13.88
N LEU A 220 5.01 16.36 15.10
CA LEU A 220 4.52 17.70 15.43
C LEU A 220 5.61 18.76 15.24
N GLU A 221 6.85 18.43 15.59
CA GLU A 221 8.01 19.30 15.41
C GLU A 221 8.41 19.43 13.93
N ALA A 222 8.25 18.37 13.13
CA ALA A 222 8.63 18.37 11.72
C ALA A 222 7.53 18.79 10.75
N ALA A 223 6.27 18.85 11.18
CA ALA A 223 5.11 19.21 10.35
C ALA A 223 4.50 20.55 10.82
N PRO A 224 5.14 21.70 10.50
CA PRO A 224 4.65 23.02 10.92
C PRO A 224 3.29 23.39 10.31
N SER A 225 2.88 22.73 9.22
CA SER A 225 1.61 22.96 8.52
C SER A 225 0.50 21.99 8.93
N LEU A 226 0.70 21.19 10.00
CA LEU A 226 -0.26 20.18 10.42
C LEU A 226 -1.55 20.82 10.94
N GLU A 227 -2.67 20.44 10.35
CA GLU A 227 -4.01 20.96 10.68
C GLU A 227 -4.83 19.93 11.47
N GLU A 228 -4.70 18.64 11.13
CA GLU A 228 -5.51 17.58 11.72
C GLU A 228 -4.64 16.41 12.21
N LEU A 229 -4.85 16.02 13.47
CA LEU A 229 -4.25 14.83 14.08
C LEU A 229 -5.34 13.87 14.56
N TYR A 230 -5.37 12.68 13.98
CA TYR A 230 -6.25 11.59 14.41
C TYR A 230 -5.44 10.47 15.05
N MET A 231 -5.83 10.04 16.24
CA MET A 231 -5.16 8.94 16.94
C MET A 231 -6.15 7.93 17.48
N THR A 232 -5.84 6.64 17.31
CA THR A 232 -6.54 5.54 17.98
C THR A 232 -5.55 4.63 18.69
N VAL A 233 -5.83 4.34 19.96
CA VAL A 233 -5.02 3.46 20.81
C VAL A 233 -5.74 2.13 20.98
N ARG A 234 -5.00 1.03 20.96
CA ARG A 234 -5.53 -0.29 21.29
C ARG A 234 -5.60 -0.42 22.79
N VAL A 235 -6.81 -0.58 23.32
CA VAL A 235 -7.01 -0.92 24.73
C VAL A 235 -7.25 -2.42 24.82
N LYS A 236 -6.40 -3.15 25.56
CA LYS A 236 -6.73 -4.53 25.94
C LYS A 236 -7.80 -4.43 27.04
N TRP A 237 -9.06 -4.60 26.68
CA TRP A 237 -10.10 -4.88 27.67
C TRP A 237 -9.73 -6.21 28.36
N LYS A 238 -9.10 -6.12 29.53
CA LYS A 238 -9.01 -7.26 30.42
C LYS A 238 -10.43 -7.56 30.84
N TRP A 239 -11.05 -8.57 30.22
CA TRP A 239 -12.22 -9.18 30.79
C TRP A 239 -11.85 -9.58 32.22
N MET A 240 -12.52 -8.96 33.20
CA MET A 240 -12.54 -9.46 34.57
C MET A 240 -13.03 -10.90 34.51
N ARG A 241 -12.10 -11.87 34.50
CA ARG A 241 -12.41 -13.22 34.93
C ARG A 241 -12.63 -13.11 36.45
N ARG A 242 -13.90 -12.94 36.82
CA ARG A 242 -14.39 -13.31 38.15
C ARG A 242 -14.36 -14.82 38.28
#